data_AF-A0A7J4AUY0-F1
#
_entry.id   AF-A0A7J4AUY0-F1
#
_cell.length_a   1.000
_cell.length_b   1.000
_cell.length_c   1.000
_cell.angle_alpha   90.00
_cell.angle_beta   90.00
_cell.angle_gamma   90.00
#
_symmetry.space_group_name_H-M   'P 1'
#
loop_
_entity.id
_entity.type
_entity.pdbx_description
1 polymer ?
#
loop_
_entity_poly.entity_id
_entity_poly.type
_entity_poly.pdbx_seq_one_letter_code
_entity_poly.pdbx_strand_id
1 'polypeptide(L)'
;MNHLIFGLLIGTIFSFLPLYFLELPDEAFFTLALFNILFASLIFPLNGTLTKKIFILVIGNIIGLVWNYLFCLFAYAAANSLGSLFSIPYIILSPFINLVWIVTFWAMSLTFLAPSERRVEGEI
;
A
#
# COMPACT_ATOMS: atom_id res chain seq x y z
N MET A 1 16.61 1.16 17.31
CA MET A 1 16.71 1.62 15.90
C MET A 1 16.94 0.46 14.93
N ASN A 2 17.85 -0.48 15.22
CA ASN A 2 18.22 -1.59 14.32
C ASN A 2 17.06 -2.54 13.97
N HIS A 3 16.23 -2.96 14.93
CA HIS A 3 15.09 -3.86 14.65
C HIS A 3 13.98 -3.22 13.80
N LEU A 4 13.86 -1.88 13.81
CA LEU A 4 12.85 -1.14 13.04
C LEU A 4 13.23 -1.05 11.57
N ILE A 5 14.47 -0.63 11.30
CA ILE A 5 15.02 -0.60 9.95
C ILE A 5 15.00 -2.01 9.36
N PHE A 6 15.36 -3.01 10.17
CA PHE A 6 15.33 -4.41 9.78
C PHE A 6 13.91 -4.90 9.43
N GLY A 7 12.89 -4.55 10.23
CA GLY A 7 11.50 -4.90 9.92
C GLY A 7 10.96 -4.21 8.67
N LEU A 8 11.36 -2.96 8.44
CA LEU A 8 10.98 -2.19 7.26
C LEU A 8 11.67 -2.74 6.00
N LEU A 9 12.96 -3.06 6.09
CA LEU A 9 13.72 -3.71 5.02
C LEU A 9 13.18 -5.11 4.72
N ILE A 10 12.91 -5.93 5.74
CA ILE A 10 12.31 -7.26 5.55
C ILE A 10 10.94 -7.14 4.90
N GLY A 11 10.06 -6.27 5.40
CA GLY A 11 8.72 -6.09 4.83
C GLY A 11 8.80 -5.67 3.37
N THR A 12 9.70 -4.73 3.07
CA THR A 12 9.96 -4.23 1.71
C THR A 12 10.50 -5.33 0.80
N ILE A 13 11.49 -6.11 1.25
CA ILE A 13 12.06 -7.25 0.50
C ILE A 13 10.99 -8.33 0.25
N PHE A 14 10.17 -8.64 1.26
CA PHE A 14 9.09 -9.60 1.15
C PHE A 14 7.98 -9.14 0.20
N SER A 15 7.76 -7.84 0.06
CA SER A 15 6.82 -7.31 -0.94
C SER A 15 7.37 -7.28 -2.36
N PHE A 16 8.69 -7.25 -2.53
CA PHE A 16 9.34 -7.31 -3.85
C PHE A 16 9.52 -8.74 -4.37
N LEU A 17 9.60 -9.74 -3.48
CA LEU A 17 9.74 -11.16 -3.88
C LEU A 17 8.58 -11.66 -4.77
N PRO A 18 7.30 -11.36 -4.47
CA PRO A 18 6.16 -11.72 -5.30
C PRO A 18 6.10 -10.93 -6.60
N LEU A 19 6.53 -9.66 -6.61
CA LEU A 19 6.59 -8.84 -7.83
C LEU A 19 7.54 -9.48 -8.86
N TYR A 20 8.70 -9.94 -8.41
CA TYR A 20 9.67 -10.64 -9.25
C TYR A 20 9.13 -11.99 -9.75
N PHE A 21 8.40 -12.73 -8.91
CA PHE A 21 7.88 -14.05 -9.25
C PHE A 21 6.62 -14.00 -10.15
N LEU A 22 5.78 -12.96 -10.04
CA LEU A 22 4.57 -12.79 -10.83
C LEU A 22 4.78 -11.99 -12.13
N GLU A 23 6.01 -11.56 -12.45
CA GLU A 23 6.32 -10.72 -13.62
C GLU A 23 5.39 -9.49 -13.75
N LEU A 24 5.06 -8.88 -12.61
CA LEU A 24 4.18 -7.72 -12.60
C LEU A 24 4.85 -6.51 -13.26
N PRO A 25 4.09 -5.63 -13.94
CA PRO A 25 4.64 -4.50 -14.67
C PRO A 25 5.39 -3.52 -13.76
N ASP A 26 6.35 -2.79 -14.32
CA ASP A 26 7.20 -1.81 -13.60
C ASP A 26 6.37 -0.80 -12.79
N GLU A 27 5.17 -0.46 -13.27
CA GLU A 27 4.19 0.41 -12.59
C GLU A 27 3.82 -0.10 -11.18
N ALA A 28 3.72 -1.42 -11.00
CA ALA A 28 3.43 -2.04 -9.71
C ALA A 28 4.61 -1.87 -8.75
N PHE A 29 5.85 -1.96 -9.26
CA PHE A 29 7.05 -1.72 -8.46
C PHE A 29 7.08 -0.29 -7.92
N PHE A 30 6.83 0.71 -8.77
CA PHE A 30 6.77 2.11 -8.34
C PHE A 30 5.65 2.36 -7.32
N THR A 31 4.49 1.76 -7.53
CA THR A 31 3.33 1.92 -6.65
C THR A 31 3.58 1.33 -5.26
N LEU A 32 4.15 0.12 -5.19
CA LEU A 32 4.51 -0.52 -3.92
C LEU A 32 5.69 0.18 -3.21
N ALA A 33 6.68 0.67 -3.97
CA ALA A 33 7.77 1.47 -3.41
C ALA A 33 7.25 2.77 -2.80
N LEU A 34 6.37 3.49 -3.51
CA LEU A 34 5.73 4.71 -3.01
C LEU A 34 4.91 4.43 -1.75
N PHE A 35 4.14 3.35 -1.74
CA PHE A 35 3.40 2.90 -0.55
C PHE A 35 4.33 2.69 0.65
N ASN A 36 5.42 1.95 0.48
CA ASN A 36 6.38 1.66 1.56
C ASN A 36 7.07 2.94 2.10
N ILE A 37 7.40 3.90 1.22
CA ILE A 37 7.96 5.20 1.61
C ILE A 37 6.94 6.01 2.42
N LEU A 38 5.69 6.10 1.95
CA LEU A 38 4.62 6.82 2.65
C LEU A 38 4.33 6.17 4.00
N PHE A 39 4.30 4.84 4.06
CA PHE A 39 4.14 4.11 5.31
C PHE A 39 5.26 4.44 6.31
N ALA A 40 6.51 4.41 5.84
CA ALA A 40 7.69 4.75 6.64
C ALA A 40 7.70 6.21 7.10
N SER A 41 7.15 7.13 6.32
CA SER A 41 7.11 8.55 6.67
C SER A 41 5.98 8.88 7.65
N LEU A 42 4.80 8.28 7.46
CA LEU A 42 3.56 8.73 8.11
C LEU A 42 3.11 7.82 9.26
N ILE A 43 3.23 6.50 9.13
CA ILE A 43 2.79 5.56 10.18
C ILE A 43 3.91 5.28 11.19
N PHE A 44 5.16 5.44 10.78
CA PHE A 44 6.30 5.33 11.68
C PHE A 44 6.27 6.31 12.86
N PRO A 45 6.00 7.62 12.70
CA PRO A 45 5.93 8.56 13.81
C PRO A 45 4.68 8.39 14.70
N LEU A 46 3.67 7.63 14.28
CA LEU A 46 2.45 7.43 15.08
C LEU A 46 2.71 6.55 16.32
N ASN A 47 2.03 6.86 17.42
CA ASN A 47 2.09 6.08 18.66
C ASN A 47 1.46 4.69 18.47
N GLY A 48 2.18 3.63 18.86
CA GLY A 48 1.71 2.25 18.73
C GLY A 48 2.84 1.23 18.85
N THR A 49 2.50 -0.01 19.23
CA THR A 49 3.47 -1.10 19.33
C THR A 49 4.05 -1.44 17.96
N LEU A 50 5.35 -1.76 17.95
CA LEU A 50 6.13 -2.06 16.74
C LEU A 50 5.51 -3.21 15.93
N THR A 51 4.99 -4.23 16.63
CA THR A 51 4.27 -5.37 16.03
C THR A 51 3.04 -4.94 15.24
N LYS A 52 2.25 -3.99 15.76
CA LYS A 52 1.05 -3.47 15.07
C LYS A 52 1.45 -2.77 13.77
N LYS A 53 2.54 -2.01 13.77
CA LYS A 53 3.08 -1.34 12.58
C LYS A 53 3.53 -2.33 11.52
N ILE A 54 4.30 -3.36 11.90
CA ILE A 54 4.73 -4.41 10.96
C ILE A 54 3.53 -5.15 10.37
N PHE A 55 2.53 -5.48 11.20
CA PHE A 55 1.34 -6.19 10.73
C PHE A 55 0.58 -5.37 9.67
N ILE A 56 0.38 -4.07 9.91
CA ILE A 56 -0.28 -3.17 8.95
C ILE A 56 0.56 -3.03 7.68
N LEU A 57 1.90 -2.95 7.78
CA LEU A 57 2.78 -2.93 6.61
C LEU A 57 2.61 -4.19 5.75
N VAL A 58 2.57 -5.37 6.37
CA VAL A 58 2.39 -6.64 5.66
C VAL A 58 1.03 -6.70 4.99
N ILE A 59 -0.06 -6.34 5.70
CA ILE A 59 -1.41 -6.29 5.11
C ILE A 59 -1.47 -5.32 3.94
N GLY A 60 -0.90 -4.12 4.08
CA GLY A 60 -0.90 -3.11 3.03
C GLY A 60 -0.16 -3.58 1.77
N ASN A 61 0.97 -4.26 1.94
CA ASN A 61 1.69 -4.86 0.82
C ASN A 61 0.90 -5.99 0.14
N ILE A 62 0.21 -6.85 0.90
CA ILE A 62 -0.67 -7.89 0.35
C ILE A 62 -1.82 -7.26 -0.45
N ILE A 63 -2.49 -6.26 0.12
CA ILE A 63 -3.58 -5.54 -0.57
C ILE A 63 -3.04 -4.86 -1.82
N GLY A 64 -1.87 -4.22 -1.75
CA GLY A 64 -1.23 -3.58 -2.90
C GLY A 64 -0.91 -4.58 -4.01
N LEU A 65 -0.36 -5.76 -3.68
CA LEU A 65 -0.11 -6.82 -4.65
C LEU A 65 -1.40 -7.31 -5.31
N VAL A 66 -2.43 -7.60 -4.51
CA VAL A 66 -3.74 -8.04 -5.02
C VAL A 66 -4.37 -6.97 -5.91
N TRP A 67 -4.30 -5.71 -5.51
CA TRP A 67 -4.81 -4.58 -6.29
C TRP A 67 -4.11 -4.45 -7.64
N ASN A 68 -2.76 -4.44 -7.65
CA ASN A 68 -2.00 -4.33 -8.89
C ASN A 68 -2.25 -5.52 -9.82
N TYR A 69 -2.36 -6.73 -9.27
CA TYR A 69 -2.69 -7.92 -10.06
C TYR A 69 -4.08 -7.84 -10.68
N LEU A 70 -5.10 -7.48 -9.90
CA LEU A 70 -6.47 -7.29 -10.40
C LEU A 70 -6.54 -6.17 -11.43
N PHE A 71 -5.83 -5.07 -11.20
CA PHE A 71 -5.79 -3.94 -12.12
C PHE A 71 -5.11 -4.32 -13.45
N CYS A 72 -4.03 -5.10 -13.40
CA CYS A 72 -3.36 -5.62 -14.59
C CYS A 72 -4.29 -6.56 -15.40
N LEU A 73 -5.01 -7.47 -14.72
CA LEU A 73 -6.01 -8.33 -15.36
C LEU A 73 -7.14 -7.52 -15.99
N PHE A 74 -7.64 -6.51 -15.30
CA PHE A 74 -8.66 -5.60 -15.82
C PHE A 74 -8.15 -4.86 -17.06
N ALA A 75 -6.93 -4.33 -17.01
CA ALA A 75 -6.31 -3.62 -18.13
C ALA A 75 -6.14 -4.53 -19.34
N TYR A 76 -5.72 -5.78 -19.14
CA TYR A 76 -5.61 -6.78 -20.19
C TYR A 76 -6.96 -7.11 -20.84
N ALA A 77 -7.99 -7.35 -20.03
CA ALA A 77 -9.34 -7.63 -20.53
C ALA A 77 -9.94 -6.44 -21.30
N ALA A 78 -9.73 -5.22 -20.79
CA ALA A 78 -10.18 -3.99 -21.42
C ALA A 78 -9.44 -3.72 -22.74
N ALA A 79 -8.12 -3.91 -22.79
CA ALA A 79 -7.34 -3.77 -24.01
C ALA A 79 -7.78 -4.77 -25.09
N ASN A 80 -8.11 -6.02 -24.73
CA ASN A 80 -8.64 -7.00 -25.68
C ASN A 80 -10.02 -6.63 -26.23
N SER A 81 -10.84 -5.90 -25.46
CA SER A 81 -12.22 -5.55 -25.86
C SER A 81 -12.31 -4.22 -26.61
N LEU A 82 -11.54 -3.21 -26.17
CA LEU A 82 -11.58 -1.83 -26.68
C LEU A 82 -10.39 -1.49 -27.60
N GLY A 83 -9.38 -2.36 -27.67
CA GLY A 83 -8.17 -2.13 -28.46
C GLY A 83 -7.36 -0.93 -27.98
N SER A 84 -6.69 -0.25 -28.92
CA SER A 84 -5.78 0.87 -28.63
C SER A 84 -6.45 2.11 -28.02
N LEU A 85 -7.78 2.22 -28.12
CA LEU A 85 -8.54 3.32 -27.51
C LEU A 85 -8.46 3.30 -25.98
N PHE A 86 -8.20 2.14 -25.38
CA PHE A 86 -8.05 2.00 -23.92
C PHE A 86 -6.66 2.44 -23.41
N SER A 87 -5.64 2.48 -24.26
CA SER A 87 -4.25 2.74 -23.84
C SER A 87 -4.06 4.16 -23.29
N ILE A 88 -4.62 5.18 -23.95
CA ILE A 88 -4.51 6.59 -23.52
C ILE A 88 -5.17 6.82 -22.15
N PRO A 89 -6.46 6.49 -21.94
CA PRO A 89 -7.09 6.67 -20.65
C PRO A 89 -6.42 5.80 -19.57
N TYR A 90 -5.97 4.58 -19.90
CA TYR A 90 -5.24 3.74 -18.95
C TYR A 90 -3.98 4.44 -18.42
N ILE A 91 -3.11 4.96 -19.29
CA ILE A 91 -1.86 5.63 -18.88
C ILE A 91 -2.15 6.84 -17.99
N ILE A 92 -3.22 7.60 -18.29
CA ILE A 92 -3.59 8.79 -17.52
C ILE A 92 -4.23 8.42 -16.18
N LEU A 93 -5.15 7.45 -16.16
CA LEU A 93 -5.95 7.09 -14.98
C LEU A 93 -5.24 6.12 -14.03
N SER A 94 -4.37 5.25 -14.55
CA SER A 94 -3.59 4.27 -13.77
C SER A 94 -2.96 4.88 -12.51
N PRO A 95 -2.20 6.00 -12.57
CA PRO A 95 -1.62 6.59 -11.36
C PRO A 95 -2.68 7.05 -10.36
N PHE A 96 -3.81 7.62 -10.80
CA PHE A 96 -4.87 8.07 -9.89
C PHE A 96 -5.59 6.90 -9.23
N ILE A 97 -5.89 5.84 -10.00
CA ILE A 97 -6.52 4.62 -9.50
C ILE A 97 -5.58 3.94 -8.48
N ASN A 98 -4.28 3.93 -8.75
CA ASN A 98 -3.27 3.44 -7.81
C ASN A 98 -3.17 4.32 -6.55
N LEU A 99 -3.37 5.63 -6.64
CA LEU A 99 -3.43 6.49 -5.45
C LEU A 99 -4.67 6.23 -4.59
N VAL A 100 -5.81 5.85 -5.18
CA VAL A 100 -7.05 5.59 -4.42
C VAL A 100 -6.83 4.48 -3.39
N TRP A 101 -6.23 3.35 -3.75
CA TRP A 101 -6.00 2.27 -2.78
C TRP A 101 -4.96 2.66 -1.73
N ILE A 102 -3.89 3.35 -2.12
CA ILE A 102 -2.83 3.81 -1.20
C ILE A 102 -3.43 4.76 -0.15
N VAL A 103 -4.15 5.78 -0.59
CA VAL A 103 -4.71 6.82 0.29
C VAL A 103 -5.79 6.23 1.20
N THR A 104 -6.66 5.35 0.70
CA THR A 104 -7.71 4.71 1.50
C THR A 104 -7.12 3.77 2.56
N PHE A 105 -6.19 2.90 2.19
CA PHE A 105 -5.50 2.03 3.15
C PHE A 105 -4.76 2.85 4.21
N TRP A 106 -4.12 3.94 3.79
CA TRP A 106 -3.42 4.84 4.68
C TRP A 106 -4.35 5.53 5.68
N ALA A 107 -5.46 6.12 5.22
CA ALA A 107 -6.45 6.76 6.09
C ALA A 107 -7.05 5.79 7.12
N MET A 108 -7.34 4.55 6.68
CA MET A 108 -7.82 3.48 7.56
C MET A 108 -6.78 3.09 8.61
N SER A 109 -5.52 2.95 8.19
CA SER A 109 -4.40 2.63 9.08
C SER A 109 -4.20 3.72 10.13
N LEU A 110 -4.20 4.99 9.73
CA LEU A 110 -4.10 6.13 10.65
C LEU A 110 -5.24 6.12 11.68
N THR A 111 -6.47 5.86 11.25
CA THR A 111 -7.63 5.79 12.15
C THR A 111 -7.45 4.65 13.17
N PHE A 112 -6.91 3.52 12.74
CA PHE A 112 -6.67 2.36 13.61
C PHE A 112 -5.46 2.54 14.55
N LEU A 113 -4.46 3.33 14.14
CA LEU A 113 -3.27 3.68 14.94
C LEU A 113 -3.47 4.94 15.79
N ALA A 114 -4.51 5.73 15.53
CA ALA A 114 -4.83 6.90 16.32
C ALA A 114 -4.99 6.49 17.79
N PRO A 115 -4.35 7.21 18.72
CA PRO A 115 -4.59 6.98 20.14
C PRO A 115 -6.09 7.13 20.39
N SER A 116 -6.75 6.10 20.93
CA SER A 116 -8.06 6.31 21.53
C SER A 116 -7.82 7.24 22.72
N GLU A 117 -8.17 8.51 22.59
CA GLU A 117 -8.26 9.39 23.73
C GLU A 117 -9.29 8.75 24.66
N ARG A 118 -8.80 8.02 25.67
CA ARG A 118 -9.65 7.68 26.81
C ARG A 118 -9.96 9.02 27.42
N ARG A 119 -11.13 9.58 27.08
CA ARG A 119 -11.83 10.51 27.96
C ARG A 119 -12.02 9.76 29.26
N VAL A 120 -11.05 9.93 30.16
CA VAL A 120 -11.33 9.89 31.57
C VAL A 120 -12.07 11.20 31.81
N GLU A 121 -13.39 11.18 31.56
CA GLU A 121 -14.30 12.08 32.26
C GLU A 121 -14.16 11.71 33.74
N GLY A 122 -13.21 12.38 34.40
CA GLY A 122 -13.20 12.49 35.83
C GLY A 122 -14.41 13.32 36.21
N GLU A 123 -15.46 12.66 36.68
CA GLU A 123 -16.41 13.31 37.58
C GLU A 123 -15.84 13.26 39.00
N ILE A 124 -15.82 14.46 39.58
CA ILE A 124 -15.28 14.89 40.86
C ILE A 124 -16.27 14.56 41.97
#